data_AF-A0A948VED8-F1
#
_entry.id   AF-A0A948VED8-F1
#
_cell.length_a   1.000
_cell.length_b   1.000
_cell.length_c   1.000
_cell.angle_alpha   90.00
_cell.angle_beta   90.00
_cell.angle_gamma   90.00
#
_symmetry.space_group_name_H-M   'P 1'
#
loop_
_entity.id
_entity.type
_entity.pdbx_description
1 polymer ?
#
loop_
_entity_poly.entity_id
_entity_poly.type
_entity_poly.pdbx_seq_one_letter_code
_entity_poly.pdbx_strand_id
1 'polypeptide(L)'
;MKKDKFNSKFREYAKTLSPQSHEQKLIGEIYQSFNNLLGVNNCIQIGSYPRFTAITPVNDLDILHFIGNWDEKNHDPKTALENLQVLLNDSYKNPTDYEIKISLQTHSVTISYLDGEEEVFSVDIVPAYIFSKNEFSEDTYKIPEIVREKYGKNRTEYYQKLFQEHKEMDWITSDPRGYIMIASEIDKSTDGEFRKTTKIIKAWKNNLVDEDKNLELKSFHLEQVITNFFQEDQNLEIFDAIFEFFVELPGMINSPNQITDRANSDKFVDDYLADFTEDQKEKIKFARDGFFIKLENLKESISIDELLKIDFYQRKPSEKFLFDYRIKTFIDSDLKFRVDGFVKPLTGFSAGWLTQTPQLQKGLTRGKDQRKIEFSIQVDNISADEYRWKVRNSDACSQPRGEITLNHTKNTPDEVTEYIGDHYVECYAVNKSVCIAKSRVSVKII
;
A
#
# COMPACT_ATOMS: atom_id res chain seq x y z
N MET A 1 1.10 -6.20 -21.27
CA MET A 1 2.33 -6.79 -20.69
C MET A 1 1.93 -8.09 -20.04
N LYS A 2 2.69 -9.18 -20.27
CA LYS A 2 2.44 -10.51 -19.68
C LYS A 2 2.82 -10.53 -18.20
N LYS A 3 2.27 -11.49 -17.43
CA LYS A 3 2.50 -11.62 -15.97
C LYS A 3 3.97 -11.68 -15.59
N ASP A 4 4.77 -12.52 -16.25
CA ASP A 4 6.21 -12.70 -15.95
C ASP A 4 7.00 -11.39 -16.04
N LYS A 5 6.61 -10.51 -16.96
CA LYS A 5 7.20 -9.18 -17.11
C LYS A 5 6.81 -8.26 -15.96
N PHE A 6 5.55 -8.28 -15.51
CA PHE A 6 5.16 -7.58 -14.28
C PHE A 6 5.97 -8.09 -13.08
N ASN A 7 6.01 -9.40 -12.86
CA ASN A 7 6.75 -10.01 -11.75
C ASN A 7 8.22 -9.61 -11.77
N SER A 8 8.87 -9.68 -12.94
CA SER A 8 10.27 -9.25 -13.10
C SER A 8 10.46 -7.78 -12.73
N LYS A 9 9.60 -6.88 -13.22
CA LYS A 9 9.71 -5.44 -12.95
C LYS A 9 9.48 -5.09 -11.48
N PHE A 10 8.49 -5.71 -10.84
CA PHE A 10 8.26 -5.53 -9.41
C PHE A 10 9.42 -6.06 -8.57
N ARG A 11 9.97 -7.26 -8.91
CA ARG A 11 11.13 -7.83 -8.22
C ARG A 11 12.36 -6.94 -8.33
N GLU A 12 12.67 -6.43 -9.52
CA GLU A 12 13.83 -5.54 -9.71
C GLU A 12 13.67 -4.21 -8.98
N TYR A 13 12.48 -3.60 -9.04
CA TYR A 13 12.22 -2.36 -8.30
C TYR A 13 12.25 -2.58 -6.77
N ALA A 14 11.74 -3.70 -6.27
CA ALA A 14 11.78 -4.01 -4.84
C ALA A 14 13.21 -4.10 -4.29
N LYS A 15 14.21 -4.49 -5.11
CA LYS A 15 15.62 -4.50 -4.71
C LYS A 15 16.13 -3.09 -4.46
N THR A 16 15.74 -2.11 -5.28
CA THR A 16 16.18 -0.71 -5.15
C THR A 16 15.62 -0.04 -3.90
N LEU A 17 14.51 -0.56 -3.36
CA LEU A 17 13.90 -0.07 -2.13
C LEU A 17 14.62 -0.55 -0.87
N SER A 18 15.57 -1.49 -0.94
CA SER A 18 16.25 -2.00 0.26
C SER A 18 17.26 -0.99 0.81
N PRO A 19 17.55 -1.00 2.13
CA PRO A 19 18.60 -0.17 2.71
C PRO A 19 19.93 -0.33 1.96
N GLN A 20 20.55 0.77 1.59
CA GLN A 20 21.78 0.83 0.80
C GLN A 20 23.01 0.56 1.68
N SER A 21 24.16 0.24 1.06
CA SER A 21 25.37 -0.15 1.80
C SER A 21 25.87 0.92 2.77
N HIS A 22 25.70 2.20 2.46
CA HIS A 22 26.09 3.29 3.36
C HIS A 22 25.16 3.38 4.59
N GLU A 23 23.86 3.17 4.41
CA GLU A 23 22.87 3.12 5.50
C GLU A 23 23.14 1.91 6.40
N GLN A 24 23.39 0.73 5.82
CA GLN A 24 23.73 -0.48 6.58
C GLN A 24 25.01 -0.28 7.40
N LYS A 25 26.01 0.43 6.86
CA LYS A 25 27.23 0.77 7.57
C LYS A 25 26.96 1.72 8.75
N LEU A 26 26.22 2.81 8.52
CA LEU A 26 25.82 3.76 9.55
C LEU A 26 25.05 3.07 10.69
N ILE A 27 24.04 2.27 10.33
CA ILE A 27 23.23 1.51 11.29
C ILE A 27 24.09 0.51 12.06
N GLY A 28 25.06 -0.14 11.39
CA GLY A 28 25.99 -1.06 12.04
C GLY A 28 26.90 -0.36 13.06
N GLU A 29 27.45 0.81 12.73
CA GLU A 29 28.28 1.61 13.62
C GLU A 29 27.48 2.12 14.83
N ILE A 30 26.28 2.64 14.60
CA ILE A 30 25.34 3.07 15.64
C ILE A 30 24.94 1.89 16.54
N TYR A 31 24.56 0.76 15.97
CA TYR A 31 24.19 -0.41 16.78
C TYR A 31 25.38 -0.93 17.61
N GLN A 32 26.59 -0.89 17.05
CA GLN A 32 27.80 -1.26 17.78
C GLN A 32 28.10 -0.31 18.96
N SER A 33 27.82 1.00 18.86
CA SER A 33 28.01 1.92 19.99
C SER A 33 27.06 1.59 21.14
N PHE A 34 25.81 1.20 20.86
CA PHE A 34 24.89 0.71 21.89
C PHE A 34 25.33 -0.62 22.50
N ASN A 35 25.82 -1.57 21.70
CA ASN A 35 26.40 -2.80 22.24
C ASN A 35 27.59 -2.54 23.17
N ASN A 36 28.41 -1.52 22.87
CA ASN A 36 29.53 -1.12 23.72
C ASN A 36 29.06 -0.48 25.03
N LEU A 37 27.95 0.26 25.02
CA LEU A 37 27.39 0.93 26.20
C LEU A 37 26.56 -0.02 27.08
N LEU A 38 25.60 -0.71 26.48
CA LEU A 38 24.58 -1.52 27.18
C LEU A 38 25.05 -2.96 27.39
N GLY A 39 25.96 -3.44 26.54
CA GLY A 39 26.45 -4.82 26.50
C GLY A 39 25.82 -5.63 25.36
N VAL A 40 26.64 -6.42 24.66
CA VAL A 40 26.25 -7.19 23.45
C VAL A 40 25.04 -8.10 23.64
N ASN A 41 24.87 -8.65 24.85
CA ASN A 41 23.75 -9.55 25.18
C ASN A 41 22.59 -8.84 25.88
N ASN A 42 22.68 -7.52 26.08
CA ASN A 42 21.70 -6.72 26.80
C ASN A 42 20.88 -5.84 25.86
N CYS A 43 21.11 -5.87 24.55
CA CYS A 43 20.21 -5.22 23.62
C CYS A 43 20.06 -5.99 22.30
N ILE A 44 18.94 -5.78 21.62
CA ILE A 44 18.66 -6.33 20.30
C ILE A 44 18.01 -5.29 19.39
N GLN A 45 18.30 -5.38 18.09
CA GLN A 45 17.49 -4.68 17.09
C GLN A 45 16.11 -5.34 17.00
N ILE A 46 15.07 -4.52 16.96
CA ILE A 46 13.70 -4.94 16.69
C ILE A 46 13.13 -4.11 15.53
N GLY A 47 11.82 -4.22 15.27
CA GLY A 47 11.20 -3.42 14.22
C GLY A 47 11.49 -3.92 12.81
N SER A 48 11.33 -3.04 11.82
CA SER A 48 11.33 -3.43 10.40
C SER A 48 12.71 -3.78 9.84
N TYR A 49 13.77 -3.24 10.45
CA TYR A 49 15.15 -3.45 10.02
C TYR A 49 15.61 -4.92 10.16
N PRO A 50 15.56 -5.58 11.34
CA PRO A 50 15.92 -6.99 11.49
C PRO A 50 14.93 -7.95 10.81
N ARG A 51 13.72 -7.49 10.45
CA ARG A 51 12.79 -8.25 9.60
C ARG A 51 13.12 -8.16 8.11
N PHE A 52 14.07 -7.29 7.74
CA PHE A 52 14.47 -6.95 6.36
C PHE A 52 13.31 -6.41 5.51
N THR A 53 12.35 -5.76 6.16
CA THR A 53 11.20 -5.11 5.53
C THR A 53 11.30 -3.58 5.59
N ALA A 54 12.35 -3.03 6.17
CA ALA A 54 12.70 -1.61 6.05
C ALA A 54 12.94 -1.23 4.58
N ILE A 55 12.61 0.02 4.23
CA ILE A 55 12.90 0.61 2.92
C ILE A 55 13.87 1.78 3.06
N THR A 56 14.58 2.12 1.99
CA THR A 56 15.48 3.28 1.91
C THR A 56 14.70 4.57 1.62
N PRO A 57 15.05 5.72 2.25
CA PRO A 57 15.99 5.82 3.36
C PRO A 57 15.43 5.20 4.64
N VAL A 58 16.30 4.54 5.43
CA VAL A 58 15.96 4.07 6.76
C VAL A 58 16.06 5.26 7.71
N ASN A 59 14.92 5.69 8.26
CA ASN A 59 14.86 6.88 9.11
C ASN A 59 15.03 6.56 10.61
N ASP A 60 14.73 5.33 11.00
CA ASP A 60 14.63 4.91 12.39
C ASP A 60 15.18 3.50 12.61
N LEU A 61 15.71 3.26 13.81
CA LEU A 61 16.07 1.95 14.33
C LEU A 61 15.46 1.75 15.71
N ASP A 62 14.72 0.66 15.87
CA ASP A 62 14.23 0.24 17.17
C ASP A 62 15.24 -0.69 17.85
N ILE A 63 15.59 -0.39 19.11
CA ILE A 63 16.43 -1.22 19.97
C ILE A 63 15.68 -1.56 21.24
N LEU A 64 15.65 -2.84 21.59
CA LEU A 64 15.19 -3.29 22.90
C LEU A 64 16.39 -3.42 23.84
N HIS A 65 16.33 -2.80 25.02
CA HIS A 65 17.37 -2.87 26.06
C HIS A 65 16.88 -3.69 27.25
N PHE A 66 17.57 -4.80 27.55
CA PHE A 66 17.24 -5.71 28.64
C PHE A 66 17.74 -5.17 29.97
N ILE A 67 16.80 -4.82 30.84
CA ILE A 67 17.08 -4.29 32.19
C ILE A 67 16.87 -5.31 33.30
N GLY A 68 16.50 -6.56 32.94
CA GLY A 68 16.38 -7.67 33.87
C GLY A 68 15.34 -8.70 33.45
N ASN A 69 15.01 -9.59 34.37
CA ASN A 69 13.84 -10.47 34.26
C ASN A 69 12.65 -9.81 34.92
N TRP A 70 11.46 -10.02 34.37
CA TRP A 70 10.22 -9.50 34.92
C TRP A 70 9.95 -10.13 36.29
N ASP A 71 9.61 -9.30 37.27
CA ASP A 71 9.03 -9.74 38.53
C ASP A 71 7.81 -8.88 38.90
N GLU A 72 6.92 -9.43 39.73
CA GLU A 72 5.64 -8.80 40.10
C GLU A 72 5.79 -7.62 41.07
N LYS A 73 6.98 -7.33 41.60
CA LYS A 73 7.18 -6.17 42.46
C LYS A 73 7.19 -4.93 41.58
N ASN A 74 6.32 -3.97 41.89
CA ASN A 74 6.07 -2.76 41.10
C ASN A 74 7.34 -2.18 40.45
N HIS A 75 7.52 -2.47 39.17
CA HIS A 75 8.44 -1.76 38.30
C HIS A 75 7.66 -0.58 37.73
N ASP A 76 8.07 0.65 38.01
CA ASP A 76 7.48 1.83 37.38
C ASP A 76 8.12 2.03 35.99
N PRO A 77 7.35 1.96 34.88
CA PRO A 77 7.89 2.20 33.54
C PRO A 77 8.56 3.56 33.40
N LYS A 78 8.03 4.59 34.10
CA LYS A 78 8.60 5.93 34.06
C LYS A 78 10.01 5.94 34.63
N THR A 79 10.20 5.36 35.81
CA THR A 79 11.52 5.19 36.43
C THR A 79 12.50 4.44 35.49
N ALA A 80 12.04 3.39 34.80
CA ALA A 80 12.89 2.66 33.85
C ALA A 80 13.35 3.54 32.67
N LEU A 81 12.45 4.36 32.11
CA LEU A 81 12.76 5.28 31.02
C LEU A 81 13.65 6.44 31.47
N GLU A 82 13.40 7.03 32.64
CA GLU A 82 14.23 8.09 33.22
C GLU A 82 15.67 7.59 33.49
N ASN A 83 15.82 6.39 34.06
CA ASN A 83 17.13 5.78 34.26
C ASN A 83 17.87 5.52 32.95
N LEU A 84 17.16 5.05 31.92
CA LEU A 84 17.73 4.88 30.58
C LEU A 84 18.17 6.22 29.98
N GLN A 85 17.37 7.28 30.13
CA GLN A 85 17.70 8.60 29.64
C GLN A 85 18.95 9.18 30.32
N VAL A 86 19.07 9.01 31.64
CA VAL A 86 20.26 9.43 32.40
C VAL A 86 21.50 8.66 31.91
N LEU A 87 21.41 7.33 31.79
CA LEU A 87 22.51 6.50 31.28
C LEU A 87 22.98 6.96 29.89
N LEU A 88 22.03 7.23 28.98
CA LEU A 88 22.36 7.68 27.63
C LEU A 88 22.99 9.08 27.63
N ASN A 89 22.47 10.03 28.40
CA ASN A 89 23.07 11.37 28.49
C ASN A 89 24.50 11.34 29.05
N ASP A 90 24.75 10.52 30.08
CA ASP A 90 26.02 10.53 30.78
C ASP A 90 27.11 9.71 30.09
N SER A 91 26.73 8.65 29.38
CA SER A 91 27.67 7.60 28.95
C SER A 91 27.62 7.27 27.46
N TYR A 92 26.62 7.72 26.70
CA TYR A 92 26.54 7.40 25.28
C TYR A 92 27.66 8.08 24.48
N LYS A 93 28.38 7.28 23.68
CA LYS A 93 29.43 7.75 22.78
C LYS A 93 28.91 7.70 21.36
N ASN A 94 28.58 8.86 20.82
CA ASN A 94 28.18 9.00 19.42
C ASN A 94 29.31 8.51 18.50
N PRO A 95 29.09 7.48 17.66
CA PRO A 95 30.08 6.97 16.73
C PRO A 95 30.12 7.75 15.40
N THR A 96 29.31 8.80 15.26
CA THR A 96 29.11 9.55 14.02
C THR A 96 29.57 11.01 14.18
N ASP A 97 29.65 11.74 13.06
CA ASP A 97 29.91 13.18 13.04
C ASP A 97 28.64 14.04 13.23
N TYR A 98 27.45 13.42 13.33
CA TYR A 98 26.19 14.15 13.49
C TYR A 98 26.02 14.71 14.91
N GLU A 99 25.31 15.82 15.05
CA GLU A 99 24.87 16.28 16.37
C GLU A 99 23.78 15.33 16.90
N ILE A 100 23.78 15.06 18.21
CA ILE A 100 22.76 14.19 18.81
C ILE A 100 21.83 14.96 19.74
N LYS A 101 20.55 14.59 19.70
CA LYS A 101 19.54 15.03 20.65
C LYS A 101 18.87 13.83 21.28
N ILE A 102 18.95 13.74 22.61
CA ILE A 102 18.32 12.68 23.38
C ILE A 102 16.99 13.19 23.92
N SER A 103 15.90 12.48 23.64
CA SER A 103 14.55 12.84 24.08
C SER A 103 13.80 11.67 24.69
N LEU A 104 13.09 11.93 25.77
CA LEU A 104 12.24 10.95 26.43
C LEU A 104 10.89 10.88 25.71
N GLN A 105 10.48 9.68 25.28
CA GLN A 105 9.15 9.41 24.75
C GLN A 105 8.34 8.57 25.74
N THR A 106 7.12 8.21 25.37
CA THR A 106 6.24 7.38 26.20
C THR A 106 6.80 5.99 26.40
N HIS A 107 7.38 5.38 25.38
CA HIS A 107 7.80 3.98 25.43
C HIS A 107 9.27 3.75 25.13
N SER A 108 9.97 4.80 24.72
CA SER A 108 11.38 4.77 24.34
C SER A 108 12.12 6.01 24.86
N VAL A 109 13.44 5.92 24.86
CA VAL A 109 14.31 7.10 24.81
C VAL A 109 14.86 7.17 23.39
N THR A 110 14.57 8.27 22.69
CA THR A 110 14.99 8.48 21.30
C THR A 110 16.30 9.24 21.26
N ILE A 111 17.25 8.77 20.47
CA ILE A 111 18.43 9.54 20.05
C ILE A 111 18.26 9.94 18.59
N SER A 112 18.06 11.23 18.34
CA SER A 112 18.04 11.83 17.01
C SER A 112 19.45 12.23 16.60
N TYR A 113 19.87 11.88 15.39
CA TYR A 113 21.11 12.30 14.74
C TYR A 113 20.75 13.41 13.75
N LEU A 114 21.40 14.55 13.88
CA LEU A 114 21.08 15.79 13.18
C LEU A 114 22.24 16.23 12.30
N ASP A 115 21.92 16.62 11.06
CA ASP A 115 22.80 17.39 10.17
C ASP A 115 22.29 18.83 10.13
N GLY A 116 22.85 19.68 11.01
CA GLY A 116 22.28 21.00 11.29
C GLY A 116 20.91 20.89 11.97
N GLU A 117 19.86 21.36 11.30
CA GLU A 117 18.47 21.31 11.82
C GLU A 117 17.69 20.08 11.33
N GLU A 118 18.22 19.32 10.37
CA GLU A 118 17.52 18.18 9.77
C GLU A 118 17.85 16.87 10.52
N GLU A 119 16.82 16.14 10.92
CA GLU A 119 16.98 14.78 11.47
C GLU A 119 17.26 13.79 10.33
N VAL A 120 18.47 13.23 10.33
CA VAL A 120 18.90 12.27 9.30
C VAL A 120 18.63 10.82 9.71
N PHE A 121 18.59 10.56 11.02
CA PHE A 121 18.39 9.23 11.56
C PHE A 121 17.93 9.31 13.01
N SER A 122 17.14 8.36 13.47
CA SER A 122 16.74 8.25 14.87
C SER A 122 16.88 6.82 15.38
N VAL A 123 17.11 6.68 16.68
CA VAL A 123 17.12 5.38 17.34
C VAL A 123 16.19 5.44 18.53
N ASP A 124 15.20 4.55 18.56
CA ASP A 124 14.29 4.38 19.69
C ASP A 124 14.78 3.23 20.57
N ILE A 125 15.26 3.55 21.78
CA ILE A 125 15.70 2.56 22.76
C ILE A 125 14.58 2.32 23.77
N VAL A 126 14.01 1.11 23.76
CA VAL A 126 12.91 0.69 24.61
C VAL A 126 13.46 -0.16 25.77
N PRO A 127 13.32 0.26 27.04
CA PRO A 127 13.69 -0.58 28.18
C PRO A 127 12.73 -1.76 28.29
N ALA A 128 13.24 -2.94 28.60
CA ALA A 128 12.47 -4.16 28.59
C ALA A 128 12.90 -5.17 29.66
N TYR A 129 11.92 -5.84 30.25
CA TYR A 129 12.12 -7.00 31.09
C TYR A 129 11.83 -8.27 30.31
N ILE A 130 12.70 -9.28 30.42
CA ILE A 130 12.44 -10.62 29.88
C ILE A 130 11.29 -11.23 30.67
N PHE A 131 10.23 -11.66 29.99
CA PHE A 131 8.98 -12.05 30.63
C PHE A 131 8.65 -13.53 30.48
N SER A 132 8.63 -14.04 29.25
CA SER A 132 8.31 -15.44 28.98
C SER A 132 9.01 -15.93 27.70
N LYS A 133 8.62 -17.11 27.23
CA LYS A 133 9.06 -17.66 25.93
C LYS A 133 7.86 -17.79 25.00
N ASN A 134 8.08 -17.57 23.71
CA ASN A 134 7.07 -17.77 22.67
C ASN A 134 7.15 -19.18 22.04
N GLU A 135 6.34 -19.43 21.01
CA GLU A 135 6.26 -20.69 20.27
C GLU A 135 7.57 -21.11 19.58
N PHE A 136 8.50 -20.16 19.38
CA PHE A 136 9.83 -20.40 18.82
C PHE A 136 10.91 -20.60 19.90
N SER A 137 10.52 -20.68 21.18
CA SER A 137 11.45 -20.68 22.33
C SER A 137 12.30 -19.39 22.46
N GLU A 138 11.87 -18.31 21.81
CA GLU A 138 12.48 -16.99 21.89
C GLU A 138 11.86 -16.18 23.05
N ASP A 139 12.63 -15.25 23.63
CA ASP A 139 12.15 -14.40 24.72
C ASP A 139 11.03 -13.46 24.28
N THR A 140 10.01 -13.32 25.12
CA THR A 140 9.02 -12.24 25.09
C THR A 140 9.33 -11.24 26.20
N TYR A 141 8.74 -10.06 26.11
CA TYR A 141 9.14 -8.93 26.92
C TYR A 141 7.96 -8.20 27.53
N LYS A 142 8.22 -7.54 28.66
CA LYS A 142 7.40 -6.43 29.16
C LYS A 142 8.09 -5.12 28.78
N ILE A 143 7.36 -4.25 28.09
CA ILE A 143 7.82 -2.91 27.67
C ILE A 143 6.85 -1.83 28.18
N PRO A 144 7.28 -0.56 28.33
CA PRO A 144 6.37 0.52 28.69
C PRO A 144 5.25 0.69 27.66
N GLU A 145 4.04 1.00 28.11
CA GLU A 145 2.89 1.16 27.22
C GLU A 145 3.05 2.35 26.26
N ILE A 146 2.76 2.10 24.98
CA ILE A 146 2.61 3.17 24.00
C ILE A 146 1.29 3.91 24.27
N VAL A 147 1.34 5.05 24.96
CA VAL A 147 0.17 5.92 25.10
C VAL A 147 -0.16 6.52 23.74
N ARG A 148 -1.26 6.05 23.13
CA ARG A 148 -1.74 6.51 21.82
C ARG A 148 -2.50 7.83 21.97
N GLU A 149 -2.11 8.85 21.21
CA GLU A 149 -2.90 10.07 21.07
C GLU A 149 -4.21 9.80 20.33
N LYS A 150 -5.29 10.45 20.78
CA LYS A 150 -6.41 10.84 19.92
C LYS A 150 -6.03 12.18 19.28
N TYR A 151 -5.90 12.22 17.96
CA TYR A 151 -5.38 13.34 17.17
C TYR A 151 -5.88 14.74 17.59
N GLY A 152 -4.97 15.72 17.63
CA GLY A 152 -5.31 17.16 17.56
C GLY A 152 -4.44 18.17 18.30
N LYS A 153 -3.41 17.76 19.06
CA LYS A 153 -2.50 18.71 19.75
C LYS A 153 -1.04 18.28 19.64
N ASN A 154 -0.16 19.26 19.74
CA ASN A 154 1.29 19.08 19.74
C ASN A 154 1.68 18.01 20.77
N ARG A 155 2.38 16.97 20.33
CA ARG A 155 2.82 15.81 21.13
C ARG A 155 3.38 16.22 22.50
N THR A 156 4.19 17.28 22.52
CA THR A 156 4.79 17.89 23.73
C THR A 156 3.77 18.48 24.72
N GLU A 157 2.68 19.11 24.24
CA GLU A 157 1.68 19.80 25.08
C GLU A 157 0.70 18.82 25.73
N TYR A 158 0.29 17.77 25.02
CA TYR A 158 -0.52 16.69 25.60
C TYR A 158 0.26 15.96 26.70
N TYR A 159 1.56 15.77 26.52
CA TYR A 159 2.42 15.12 27.51
C TYR A 159 2.73 15.98 28.73
N GLN A 160 2.98 17.29 28.59
CA GLN A 160 3.03 18.17 29.76
C GLN A 160 1.76 18.06 30.59
N LYS A 161 0.61 17.85 29.94
CA LYS A 161 -0.68 17.71 30.60
C LYS A 161 -0.88 16.35 31.27
N LEU A 162 -0.56 15.24 30.60
CA LEU A 162 -0.58 13.90 31.23
C LEU A 162 0.42 13.78 32.40
N PHE A 163 1.58 14.42 32.26
CA PHE A 163 2.60 14.53 33.31
C PHE A 163 2.10 15.34 34.52
N GLN A 164 1.28 16.36 34.28
CA GLN A 164 0.56 17.12 35.33
C GLN A 164 -0.64 16.37 35.91
N GLU A 165 -1.25 15.44 35.17
CA GLU A 165 -2.49 14.73 35.54
C GLU A 165 -2.27 13.36 36.21
N HIS A 166 -1.02 12.90 36.41
CA HIS A 166 -0.67 11.65 37.12
C HIS A 166 -1.41 10.38 36.63
N LYS A 167 -1.58 10.20 35.31
CA LYS A 167 -2.04 8.90 34.78
C LYS A 167 -0.91 7.87 34.87
N GLU A 168 -1.18 6.72 35.48
CA GLU A 168 -0.25 5.60 35.60
C GLU A 168 0.06 5.01 34.21
N MET A 169 1.34 4.73 33.97
CA MET A 169 1.83 4.06 32.78
C MET A 169 2.01 2.58 33.10
N ASP A 170 1.47 1.71 32.26
CA ASP A 170 1.52 0.26 32.48
C ASP A 170 2.61 -0.41 31.64
N TRP A 171 2.97 -1.64 32.05
CA TRP A 171 3.81 -2.53 31.26
C TRP A 171 2.96 -3.42 30.34
N ILE A 172 3.23 -3.39 29.04
CA ILE A 172 2.57 -4.23 28.04
C ILE A 172 3.47 -5.39 27.63
N THR A 173 2.86 -6.54 27.31
CA THR A 173 3.59 -7.67 26.72
C THR A 173 3.93 -7.36 25.26
N SER A 174 5.14 -7.73 24.83
CA SER A 174 5.62 -7.56 23.46
C SER A 174 6.45 -8.78 23.03
N ASP A 175 6.34 -9.16 21.76
CA ASP A 175 7.07 -10.28 21.19
C ASP A 175 7.65 -9.93 19.80
N PRO A 176 8.67 -9.05 19.77
CA PRO A 176 9.34 -8.65 18.54
C PRO A 176 10.13 -9.80 17.89
N ARG A 177 10.65 -10.75 18.70
CA ARG A 177 11.48 -11.85 18.21
C ARG A 177 10.69 -12.82 17.34
N GLY A 178 9.49 -13.23 17.74
CA GLY A 178 8.73 -14.10 16.86
C GLY A 178 8.12 -13.36 15.65
N TYR A 179 7.91 -12.03 15.68
CA TYR A 179 7.64 -11.29 14.43
C TYR A 179 8.83 -11.38 13.46
N ILE A 180 10.08 -11.36 13.98
CA ILE A 180 11.30 -11.60 13.19
C ILE A 180 11.37 -13.04 12.67
N MET A 181 11.02 -14.04 13.50
CA MET A 181 10.98 -15.44 13.10
C MET A 181 9.96 -15.67 11.98
N ILE A 182 8.71 -15.24 12.17
CA ILE A 182 7.63 -15.36 11.18
C ILE A 182 8.04 -14.72 9.85
N ALA A 183 8.52 -13.47 9.89
CA ALA A 183 8.97 -12.77 8.68
C ALA A 183 10.11 -13.52 7.97
N SER A 184 11.02 -14.12 8.73
CA SER A 184 12.16 -14.87 8.16
C SER A 184 11.75 -16.22 7.58
N GLU A 185 10.86 -16.95 8.25
CA GLU A 185 10.35 -18.24 7.78
C GLU A 185 9.51 -18.08 6.52
N ILE A 186 8.61 -17.10 6.49
CA ILE A 186 7.78 -16.79 5.32
C ILE A 186 8.64 -16.33 4.15
N ASP A 187 9.60 -15.42 4.37
CA ASP A 187 10.45 -14.97 3.28
C ASP A 187 11.27 -16.12 2.67
N LYS A 188 11.74 -17.03 3.52
CA LYS A 188 12.45 -18.23 3.09
C LYS A 188 11.56 -19.19 2.31
N SER A 189 10.31 -19.42 2.74
CA SER A 189 9.38 -20.32 2.04
C SER A 189 8.88 -19.74 0.71
N THR A 190 8.91 -18.41 0.56
CA THR A 190 8.38 -17.69 -0.61
C THR A 190 9.49 -17.19 -1.56
N ASP A 191 10.74 -17.64 -1.41
CA ASP A 191 11.90 -17.18 -2.21
C ASP A 191 12.02 -15.64 -2.28
N GLY A 192 11.78 -14.99 -1.15
CA GLY A 192 11.87 -13.56 -1.01
C GLY A 192 10.65 -12.78 -1.52
N GLU A 193 9.57 -13.42 -1.99
CA GLU A 193 8.41 -12.69 -2.52
C GLU A 193 7.71 -11.87 -1.43
N PHE A 194 7.70 -12.37 -0.18
CA PHE A 194 7.14 -11.65 0.98
C PHE A 194 7.83 -10.31 1.24
N ARG A 195 9.16 -10.27 1.43
CA ARG A 195 9.86 -8.99 1.69
C ARG A 195 9.78 -8.06 0.50
N LYS A 196 9.88 -8.58 -0.73
CA LYS A 196 9.77 -7.74 -1.94
C LYS A 196 8.38 -7.08 -2.02
N THR A 197 7.31 -7.84 -1.82
CA THR A 197 5.93 -7.34 -1.79
C THR A 197 5.76 -6.28 -0.72
N THR A 198 6.21 -6.56 0.50
CA THR A 198 6.16 -5.63 1.64
C THR A 198 6.81 -4.29 1.32
N LYS A 199 7.98 -4.31 0.68
CA LYS A 199 8.70 -3.08 0.31
C LYS A 199 7.94 -2.25 -0.73
N ILE A 200 7.34 -2.88 -1.74
CA ILE A 200 6.49 -2.19 -2.73
C ILE A 200 5.32 -1.49 -2.05
N ILE A 201 4.62 -2.19 -1.16
CA ILE A 201 3.46 -1.64 -0.47
C ILE A 201 3.87 -0.50 0.48
N LYS A 202 5.01 -0.62 1.18
CA LYS A 202 5.55 0.48 1.99
C LYS A 202 5.93 1.70 1.14
N ALA A 203 6.53 1.50 -0.04
CA ALA A 203 6.85 2.60 -0.95
C ALA A 203 5.59 3.33 -1.43
N TRP A 204 4.54 2.59 -1.83
CA TRP A 204 3.25 3.21 -2.15
C TRP A 204 2.65 3.97 -0.96
N LYS A 205 2.69 3.39 0.25
CA LYS A 205 2.22 4.06 1.46
C LYS A 205 2.99 5.35 1.74
N ASN A 206 4.31 5.35 1.58
CA ASN A 206 5.11 6.55 1.79
C ASN A 206 4.73 7.65 0.79
N ASN A 207 4.57 7.32 -0.49
CA ASN A 207 4.07 8.26 -1.48
C ASN A 207 2.67 8.82 -1.11
N LEU A 208 1.80 8.01 -0.50
CA LEU A 208 0.49 8.45 0.00
C LEU A 208 0.61 9.47 1.14
N VAL A 209 1.54 9.23 2.08
CA VAL A 209 1.81 10.15 3.21
C VAL A 209 2.44 11.45 2.73
N ASP A 210 3.28 11.40 1.70
CA ASP A 210 3.90 12.59 1.10
C ASP A 210 2.85 13.52 0.48
N GLU A 211 1.79 12.97 -0.12
CA GLU A 211 0.67 13.76 -0.64
C GLU A 211 -0.27 14.27 0.46
N ASP A 212 -0.59 13.44 1.46
CA ASP A 212 -1.46 13.82 2.58
C ASP A 212 -1.09 13.03 3.85
N LYS A 213 -0.39 13.70 4.77
CA LYS A 213 0.05 13.12 6.05
C LYS A 213 -1.09 12.55 6.90
N ASN A 214 -2.33 12.97 6.68
CA ASN A 214 -3.49 12.46 7.41
C ASN A 214 -3.95 11.08 6.90
N LEU A 215 -3.34 10.53 5.85
CA LEU A 215 -3.67 9.22 5.27
C LEU A 215 -2.68 8.13 5.70
N GLU A 216 -1.94 8.35 6.78
CA GLU A 216 -0.88 7.44 7.22
C GLU A 216 -1.40 6.07 7.67
N LEU A 217 -1.18 5.06 6.82
CA LEU A 217 -1.32 3.66 7.18
C LEU A 217 -0.02 3.16 7.82
N LYS A 218 -0.12 2.50 8.98
CA LYS A 218 1.06 1.99 9.69
C LYS A 218 1.77 0.91 8.88
N SER A 219 3.06 1.10 8.60
CA SER A 219 3.89 0.15 7.85
C SER A 219 3.84 -1.27 8.42
N PHE A 220 3.79 -1.40 9.75
CA PHE A 220 3.72 -2.69 10.42
C PHE A 220 2.40 -3.41 10.19
N HIS A 221 1.28 -2.69 10.18
CA HIS A 221 -0.03 -3.25 9.84
C HIS A 221 -0.03 -3.80 8.41
N LEU A 222 0.43 -3.02 7.43
CA LEU A 222 0.49 -3.47 6.03
C LEU A 222 1.38 -4.70 5.86
N GLU A 223 2.47 -4.79 6.61
CA GLU A 223 3.32 -5.97 6.65
C GLU A 223 2.59 -7.21 7.21
N GLN A 224 1.80 -7.08 8.29
CA GLN A 224 1.03 -8.21 8.82
C GLN A 224 -0.09 -8.68 7.87
N VAL A 225 -0.68 -7.78 7.09
CA VAL A 225 -1.64 -8.17 6.03
C VAL A 225 -0.94 -9.03 4.97
N ILE A 226 0.25 -8.63 4.55
CA ILE A 226 1.05 -9.38 3.57
C ILE A 226 1.54 -10.71 4.18
N THR A 227 1.91 -10.73 5.46
CA THR A 227 2.20 -11.96 6.21
C THR A 227 1.05 -12.95 6.08
N ASN A 228 -0.20 -12.51 6.33
CA ASN A 228 -1.38 -13.38 6.23
C ASN A 228 -1.56 -13.95 4.82
N PHE A 229 -1.41 -13.12 3.77
CA PHE A 229 -1.50 -13.60 2.38
C PHE A 229 -0.53 -14.74 2.08
N PHE A 230 0.74 -14.60 2.50
CA PHE A 230 1.76 -15.62 2.24
C PHE A 230 1.69 -16.82 3.20
N GLN A 231 1.05 -16.68 4.36
CA GLN A 231 0.72 -17.81 5.23
C GLN A 231 -0.41 -18.66 4.63
N GLU A 232 -1.39 -18.00 4.00
CA GLU A 232 -2.50 -18.67 3.31
C GLU A 232 -2.05 -19.35 2.00
N ASP A 233 -1.21 -18.68 1.21
CA ASP A 233 -0.65 -19.24 -0.02
C ASP A 233 0.82 -18.85 -0.24
N GLN A 234 1.70 -19.82 0.00
CA GLN A 234 3.16 -19.66 -0.18
C GLN A 234 3.59 -19.60 -1.65
N ASN A 235 2.70 -19.92 -2.61
CA ASN A 235 2.99 -19.88 -4.04
C ASN A 235 2.58 -18.56 -4.69
N LEU A 236 2.08 -17.58 -3.92
CA LEU A 236 1.74 -16.27 -4.43
C LEU A 236 2.97 -15.63 -5.10
N GLU A 237 2.81 -15.23 -6.36
CA GLU A 237 3.80 -14.40 -7.01
C GLU A 237 3.59 -12.92 -6.64
N ILE A 238 4.66 -12.13 -6.64
CA ILE A 238 4.65 -10.72 -6.25
C ILE A 238 3.52 -9.90 -6.90
N PHE A 239 3.22 -10.09 -8.19
CA PHE A 239 2.11 -9.36 -8.83
C PHE A 239 0.78 -9.71 -8.18
N ASP A 240 0.54 -11.00 -7.91
CA ASP A 240 -0.73 -11.45 -7.34
C ASP A 240 -0.90 -10.93 -5.91
N ALA A 241 0.17 -10.97 -5.10
CA ALA A 241 0.14 -10.44 -3.74
C ALA A 241 -0.10 -8.91 -3.71
N ILE A 242 0.55 -8.15 -4.61
CA ILE A 242 0.32 -6.71 -4.76
C ILE A 242 -1.12 -6.44 -5.23
N PHE A 243 -1.59 -7.17 -6.25
CA PHE A 243 -2.94 -7.01 -6.76
C PHE A 243 -3.98 -7.29 -5.69
N GLU A 244 -3.82 -8.38 -4.95
CA GLU A 244 -4.73 -8.78 -3.86
C GLU A 244 -4.72 -7.74 -2.73
N PHE A 245 -3.56 -7.23 -2.33
CA PHE A 245 -3.47 -6.13 -1.35
C PHE A 245 -4.36 -4.94 -1.73
N PHE A 246 -4.27 -4.47 -2.98
CA PHE A 246 -5.06 -3.32 -3.41
C PHE A 246 -6.55 -3.65 -3.64
N VAL A 247 -6.90 -4.91 -3.91
CA VAL A 247 -8.30 -5.37 -3.94
C VAL A 247 -8.90 -5.34 -2.54
N GLU A 248 -8.16 -5.82 -1.53
CA GLU A 248 -8.62 -5.91 -0.14
C GLU A 248 -8.51 -4.59 0.64
N LEU A 249 -7.67 -3.65 0.20
CA LEU A 249 -7.42 -2.37 0.86
C LEU A 249 -8.71 -1.62 1.31
N PRO A 250 -9.77 -1.50 0.50
CA PRO A 250 -11.04 -0.93 0.97
C PRO A 250 -11.68 -1.71 2.10
N GLY A 251 -11.69 -3.05 2.06
CA GLY A 251 -12.22 -3.87 3.15
C GLY A 251 -11.42 -3.65 4.44
N MET A 252 -10.10 -3.76 4.32
CA MET A 252 -9.15 -3.57 5.41
C MET A 252 -9.36 -2.24 6.16
N ILE A 253 -9.45 -1.10 5.45
CA ILE A 253 -9.60 0.21 6.13
C ILE A 253 -11.01 0.47 6.70
N ASN A 254 -12.02 -0.30 6.29
CA ASN A 254 -13.39 -0.17 6.79
C ASN A 254 -13.70 -1.16 7.93
N SER A 255 -12.82 -2.12 8.17
CA SER A 255 -12.99 -3.16 9.18
C SER A 255 -11.76 -3.15 10.09
N PRO A 256 -11.70 -2.28 11.11
CA PRO A 256 -10.61 -2.30 12.10
C PRO A 256 -10.68 -3.57 12.97
N ASN A 257 -9.60 -3.82 13.73
CA ASN A 257 -9.47 -4.90 14.71
C ASN A 257 -9.52 -6.31 14.11
N GLN A 258 -8.87 -6.53 12.97
CA GLN A 258 -8.84 -7.83 12.29
C GLN A 258 -7.53 -8.59 12.55
N ILE A 259 -6.45 -7.91 12.96
CA ILE A 259 -5.16 -8.55 13.18
C ILE A 259 -4.78 -8.43 14.65
N THR A 260 -4.93 -9.52 15.39
CA THR A 260 -4.56 -9.59 16.81
C THR A 260 -3.05 -9.48 17.00
N ASP A 261 -2.60 -8.75 18.01
CA ASP A 261 -1.19 -8.74 18.41
C ASP A 261 -0.79 -10.08 19.03
N ARG A 262 0.36 -10.61 18.62
CA ARG A 262 0.79 -11.94 19.06
C ARG A 262 1.19 -12.03 20.54
N ALA A 263 1.58 -10.92 21.15
CA ALA A 263 1.94 -10.87 22.56
C ALA A 263 0.75 -10.53 23.46
N ASN A 264 -0.34 -10.03 22.89
CA ASN A 264 -1.54 -9.65 23.61
C ASN A 264 -2.80 -9.85 22.75
N SER A 265 -3.57 -10.90 23.06
CA SER A 265 -4.79 -11.24 22.33
C SER A 265 -5.91 -10.20 22.41
N ASP A 266 -5.85 -9.29 23.38
CA ASP A 266 -6.85 -8.24 23.58
C ASP A 266 -6.53 -6.96 22.80
N LYS A 267 -5.35 -6.89 22.15
CA LYS A 267 -4.93 -5.75 21.33
C LYS A 267 -4.88 -6.15 19.86
N PHE A 268 -5.15 -5.17 18.99
CA PHE A 268 -5.08 -5.35 17.54
C PHE A 268 -4.05 -4.41 16.93
N VAL A 269 -3.35 -4.88 15.91
CA VAL A 269 -2.33 -4.13 15.18
C VAL A 269 -2.96 -2.99 14.37
N ASP A 270 -4.20 -3.20 13.93
CA ASP A 270 -4.95 -2.35 13.00
C ASP A 270 -6.08 -1.55 13.66
N ASP A 271 -6.16 -1.54 14.99
CA ASP A 271 -7.16 -0.79 15.76
C ASP A 271 -7.16 0.73 15.52
N TYR A 272 -6.02 1.29 15.11
CA TYR A 272 -5.87 2.71 14.75
C TYR A 272 -6.76 3.13 13.57
N LEU A 273 -7.22 2.18 12.75
CA LEU A 273 -8.15 2.46 11.64
C LEU A 273 -9.54 2.89 12.14
N ALA A 274 -9.88 2.62 13.40
CA ALA A 274 -11.12 3.10 14.00
C ALA A 274 -11.18 4.63 14.10
N ASP A 275 -10.01 5.30 14.14
CA ASP A 275 -9.91 6.76 14.22
C ASP A 275 -9.96 7.44 12.84
N PHE A 276 -9.95 6.67 11.74
CA PHE A 276 -10.04 7.24 10.39
C PHE A 276 -11.45 7.73 10.10
N THR A 277 -11.56 8.96 9.61
CA THR A 277 -12.79 9.54 9.08
C THR A 277 -13.20 8.88 7.76
N GLU A 278 -14.47 9.00 7.41
CA GLU A 278 -14.95 8.51 6.11
C GLU A 278 -14.26 9.21 4.93
N ASP A 279 -13.96 10.50 5.05
CA ASP A 279 -13.23 11.26 4.02
C ASP A 279 -11.79 10.72 3.84
N GLN A 280 -11.09 10.37 4.92
CA GLN A 280 -9.77 9.76 4.85
C GLN A 280 -9.83 8.39 4.17
N LYS A 281 -10.81 7.55 4.56
CA LYS A 281 -11.02 6.24 3.94
C LYS A 281 -11.38 6.37 2.46
N GLU A 282 -12.17 7.38 2.09
CA GLU A 282 -12.53 7.64 0.70
C GLU A 282 -11.33 8.09 -0.13
N LYS A 283 -10.50 9.01 0.38
CA LYS A 283 -9.25 9.41 -0.28
C LYS A 283 -8.30 8.24 -0.51
N ILE A 284 -8.17 7.33 0.47
CA ILE A 284 -7.38 6.10 0.29
C ILE A 284 -7.96 5.24 -0.85
N LYS A 285 -9.29 5.12 -0.94
CA LYS A 285 -9.94 4.41 -2.06
C LYS A 285 -9.64 5.08 -3.41
N PHE A 286 -9.62 6.41 -3.47
CA PHE A 286 -9.26 7.14 -4.70
C PHE A 286 -7.79 6.90 -5.11
N ALA A 287 -6.86 6.92 -4.16
CA ALA A 287 -5.46 6.61 -4.43
C ALA A 287 -5.27 5.16 -4.91
N ARG A 288 -6.01 4.21 -4.31
CA ARG A 288 -6.08 2.81 -4.75
C ARG A 288 -6.58 2.67 -6.18
N ASP A 289 -7.64 3.39 -6.52
CA ASP A 289 -8.22 3.35 -7.87
C ASP A 289 -7.25 3.93 -8.90
N GLY A 290 -6.56 5.04 -8.58
CA GLY A 290 -5.50 5.58 -9.43
C GLY A 290 -4.36 4.58 -9.68
N PHE A 291 -3.91 3.86 -8.64
CA PHE A 291 -2.92 2.79 -8.79
C PHE A 291 -3.41 1.72 -9.78
N PHE A 292 -4.63 1.20 -9.61
CA PHE A 292 -5.13 0.14 -10.49
C PHE A 292 -5.36 0.61 -11.93
N ILE A 293 -5.87 1.82 -12.13
CA ILE A 293 -6.06 2.39 -13.47
C ILE A 293 -4.71 2.49 -14.19
N LYS A 294 -3.65 2.90 -13.48
CA LYS A 294 -2.29 2.88 -14.02
C LYS A 294 -1.79 1.46 -14.29
N LEU A 295 -2.04 0.51 -13.37
CA LEU A 295 -1.63 -0.89 -13.52
C LEU A 295 -2.27 -1.55 -14.76
N GLU A 296 -3.57 -1.39 -14.96
CA GLU A 296 -4.31 -1.92 -16.12
C GLU A 296 -3.83 -1.37 -17.47
N ASN A 297 -3.20 -0.18 -17.44
CA ASN A 297 -2.70 0.52 -18.63
C ASN A 297 -1.16 0.59 -18.68
N LEU A 298 -0.47 -0.15 -17.79
CA LEU A 298 0.97 -0.07 -17.66
C LEU A 298 1.67 -0.58 -18.93
N LYS A 299 2.44 0.30 -19.56
CA LYS A 299 3.30 -0.03 -20.70
C LYS A 299 4.66 -0.51 -20.20
N GLU A 300 5.34 -1.32 -21.00
CA GLU A 300 6.67 -1.85 -20.63
C GLU A 300 7.71 -0.76 -20.41
N SER A 301 7.56 0.40 -21.04
CA SER A 301 8.45 1.56 -20.91
C SER A 301 8.28 2.35 -19.61
N ILE A 302 7.18 2.16 -18.86
CA ILE A 302 6.89 2.92 -17.64
C ILE A 302 7.53 2.22 -16.43
N SER A 303 8.27 2.94 -15.58
CA SER A 303 8.89 2.35 -14.38
C SER A 303 7.85 2.00 -13.31
N ILE A 304 8.23 1.16 -12.34
CA ILE A 304 7.36 0.88 -11.18
C ILE A 304 7.26 2.11 -10.27
N ASP A 305 8.30 2.92 -10.16
CA ASP A 305 8.25 4.20 -9.44
C ASP A 305 7.10 5.12 -9.94
N GLU A 306 7.00 5.31 -11.26
CA GLU A 306 5.90 6.09 -11.87
C GLU A 306 4.53 5.45 -11.62
N LEU A 307 4.46 4.11 -11.57
CA LEU A 307 3.24 3.40 -11.18
C LEU A 307 2.86 3.68 -9.71
N LEU A 308 3.82 3.79 -8.80
CA LEU A 308 3.58 4.00 -7.37
C LEU A 308 3.28 5.44 -6.98
N LYS A 309 3.51 6.43 -7.86
CA LYS A 309 3.04 7.82 -7.62
C LYS A 309 1.55 7.85 -7.33
N ILE A 310 1.09 8.75 -6.49
CA ILE A 310 -0.33 8.81 -6.12
C ILE A 310 -1.13 9.57 -7.17
N ASP A 311 -2.30 9.04 -7.49
CA ASP A 311 -3.31 9.69 -8.31
C ASP A 311 -4.66 9.48 -7.62
N PHE A 312 -5.25 10.55 -7.11
CA PHE A 312 -6.54 10.48 -6.42
C PHE A 312 -7.68 10.46 -7.45
N TYR A 313 -7.97 9.27 -7.97
CA TYR A 313 -9.01 9.11 -8.97
C TYR A 313 -10.40 8.99 -8.34
N GLN A 314 -11.20 10.06 -8.48
CA GLN A 314 -12.60 10.03 -8.08
C GLN A 314 -13.49 9.49 -9.21
N ARG A 315 -14.08 8.31 -8.98
CA ARG A 315 -14.98 7.67 -9.94
C ARG A 315 -16.26 8.46 -10.15
N LYS A 316 -16.86 8.31 -11.33
CA LYS A 316 -18.28 8.65 -11.53
C LYS A 316 -19.18 7.51 -10.99
N PRO A 317 -20.42 7.78 -10.54
CA PRO A 317 -21.24 6.79 -9.83
C PRO A 317 -21.47 5.45 -10.55
N SER A 318 -21.51 5.45 -11.89
CA SER A 318 -21.73 4.26 -12.72
C SER A 318 -20.43 3.61 -13.20
N GLU A 319 -19.28 4.22 -12.92
CA GLU A 319 -18.01 3.79 -13.47
C GLU A 319 -17.46 2.53 -12.79
N LYS A 320 -17.08 1.56 -13.62
CA LYS A 320 -16.50 0.29 -13.23
C LYS A 320 -15.16 0.05 -13.92
N PHE A 321 -14.35 -0.81 -13.32
CA PHE A 321 -13.05 -1.26 -13.81
C PHE A 321 -12.94 -2.78 -13.71
N LEU A 322 -11.92 -3.38 -14.35
CA LEU A 322 -11.75 -4.83 -14.33
C LEU A 322 -11.41 -5.34 -12.92
N PHE A 323 -10.64 -4.56 -12.16
CA PHE A 323 -10.30 -4.90 -10.78
C PHE A 323 -11.51 -4.94 -9.83
N ASP A 324 -12.64 -4.29 -10.15
CA ASP A 324 -13.89 -4.44 -9.38
C ASP A 324 -14.46 -5.87 -9.45
N TYR A 325 -14.05 -6.63 -10.48
CA TYR A 325 -14.41 -8.03 -10.69
C TYR A 325 -13.25 -8.99 -10.41
N ARG A 326 -12.17 -8.50 -9.76
CA ARG A 326 -10.91 -9.22 -9.54
C ARG A 326 -10.27 -9.74 -10.84
N ILE A 327 -10.48 -9.04 -11.96
CA ILE A 327 -9.89 -9.41 -13.25
C ILE A 327 -8.54 -8.73 -13.41
N LYS A 328 -7.49 -9.54 -13.51
CA LYS A 328 -6.10 -9.08 -13.74
C LYS A 328 -5.91 -8.73 -15.21
N THR A 329 -5.04 -7.78 -15.54
CA THR A 329 -4.79 -7.38 -16.94
C THR A 329 -3.42 -7.82 -17.40
N PHE A 330 -3.36 -8.89 -18.19
CA PHE A 330 -2.13 -9.44 -18.78
C PHE A 330 -2.25 -9.48 -20.30
N ILE A 331 -2.02 -8.33 -20.93
CA ILE A 331 -2.15 -8.21 -22.39
C ILE A 331 -1.04 -8.98 -23.11
N ASP A 332 -1.45 -9.88 -24.01
CA ASP A 332 -0.61 -10.54 -25.00
C ASP A 332 -0.66 -9.78 -26.33
N SER A 333 0.48 -9.21 -26.73
CA SER A 333 0.62 -8.44 -27.97
C SER A 333 0.51 -9.28 -29.25
N ASP A 334 0.65 -10.60 -29.14
CA ASP A 334 0.57 -11.52 -30.28
C ASP A 334 -0.88 -11.78 -30.70
N LEU A 335 -1.85 -11.45 -29.82
CA LEU A 335 -3.28 -11.58 -30.08
C LEU A 335 -3.80 -10.38 -30.88
N LYS A 336 -4.64 -10.67 -31.87
CA LYS A 336 -5.33 -9.69 -32.71
C LYS A 336 -6.76 -9.56 -32.24
N PHE A 337 -7.04 -8.45 -31.59
CA PHE A 337 -8.36 -8.13 -31.08
C PHE A 337 -8.74 -6.71 -31.47
N ARG A 338 -9.84 -6.54 -32.20
CA ARG A 338 -10.33 -5.23 -32.62
C ARG A 338 -11.85 -5.17 -32.52
N VAL A 339 -12.34 -4.11 -31.90
CA VAL A 339 -13.76 -3.75 -31.90
C VAL A 339 -14.00 -2.49 -32.73
N ASP A 340 -15.22 -2.35 -33.24
CA ASP A 340 -15.69 -1.16 -33.93
C ASP A 340 -17.20 -0.97 -33.69
N GLY A 341 -17.72 0.21 -33.99
CA GLY A 341 -19.15 0.51 -33.97
C GLY A 341 -19.67 0.73 -35.38
N PHE A 342 -20.71 0.01 -35.78
CA PHE A 342 -21.42 0.28 -37.02
C PHE A 342 -22.54 1.30 -36.76
N VAL A 343 -22.45 2.47 -37.37
CA VAL A 343 -23.53 3.44 -37.25
C VAL A 343 -24.59 3.19 -38.31
N LYS A 344 -25.82 2.97 -37.84
CA LYS A 344 -26.95 2.61 -38.69
C LYS A 344 -27.36 3.74 -39.64
N PRO A 345 -27.88 3.41 -40.84
CA PRO A 345 -28.38 4.40 -41.78
C PRO A 345 -29.45 5.30 -41.17
N LEU A 346 -29.32 6.61 -41.42
CA LEU A 346 -30.32 7.63 -41.13
C LEU A 346 -30.34 8.60 -42.31
N THR A 347 -31.54 8.90 -42.84
CA THR A 347 -31.70 9.73 -44.04
C THR A 347 -30.99 11.07 -43.88
N GLY A 348 -30.08 11.39 -44.81
CA GLY A 348 -29.30 12.63 -44.80
C GLY A 348 -28.01 12.58 -43.97
N PHE A 349 -27.65 11.44 -43.38
CA PHE A 349 -26.46 11.28 -42.55
C PHE A 349 -25.57 10.12 -43.02
N SER A 350 -24.25 10.24 -42.79
CA SER A 350 -23.29 9.17 -43.11
C SER A 350 -23.48 7.97 -42.19
N ALA A 351 -23.41 6.76 -42.75
CA ALA A 351 -23.48 5.49 -42.05
C ALA A 351 -22.20 4.67 -42.28
N GLY A 352 -21.99 3.61 -41.51
CA GLY A 352 -20.83 2.73 -41.64
C GLY A 352 -20.01 2.61 -40.35
N TRP A 353 -18.85 1.98 -40.47
CA TRP A 353 -17.94 1.73 -39.35
C TRP A 353 -17.25 3.00 -38.89
N LEU A 354 -17.24 3.26 -37.58
CA LEU A 354 -16.63 4.46 -36.99
C LEU A 354 -15.18 4.63 -37.43
N THR A 355 -14.40 3.54 -37.45
CA THR A 355 -12.97 3.62 -37.80
C THR A 355 -12.69 3.66 -39.30
N GLN A 356 -13.65 3.31 -40.16
CA GLN A 356 -13.43 3.18 -41.61
C GLN A 356 -14.09 4.29 -42.43
N THR A 357 -15.06 5.00 -41.87
CA THR A 357 -15.79 6.07 -42.57
C THR A 357 -15.23 7.46 -42.18
N PRO A 358 -14.54 8.18 -43.09
CA PRO A 358 -13.88 9.45 -42.76
C PRO A 358 -14.81 10.54 -42.21
N GLN A 359 -16.08 10.55 -42.64
CA GLN A 359 -17.08 11.49 -42.13
C GLN A 359 -17.39 11.26 -40.65
N LEU A 360 -17.40 9.99 -40.20
CA LEU A 360 -17.70 9.63 -38.81
C LEU A 360 -16.53 9.92 -37.87
N GLN A 361 -15.30 9.84 -38.37
CA GLN A 361 -14.09 10.18 -37.60
C GLN A 361 -14.02 11.68 -37.24
N LYS A 362 -14.71 12.55 -37.99
CA LYS A 362 -14.83 13.98 -37.68
C LYS A 362 -15.81 14.27 -36.55
N GLY A 363 -16.67 13.30 -36.22
CA GLY A 363 -17.74 13.40 -35.22
C GLY A 363 -19.10 13.06 -35.80
N LEU A 364 -19.96 12.48 -34.96
CA LEU A 364 -21.34 12.17 -35.27
C LEU A 364 -22.21 13.35 -34.87
N THR A 365 -22.91 13.95 -35.81
CA THR A 365 -23.82 15.05 -35.54
C THR A 365 -25.04 14.57 -34.75
N ARG A 366 -25.36 15.29 -33.66
CA ARG A 366 -26.57 15.04 -32.88
C ARG A 366 -27.78 15.75 -33.50
N GLY A 367 -28.74 14.98 -34.01
CA GLY A 367 -30.01 15.47 -34.54
C GLY A 367 -31.18 15.26 -33.59
N LYS A 368 -32.39 15.66 -34.05
CA LYS A 368 -33.67 15.34 -33.39
C LYS A 368 -33.88 13.82 -33.33
N ASP A 369 -33.51 13.13 -34.42
CA ASP A 369 -33.47 11.68 -34.48
C ASP A 369 -32.06 11.22 -34.06
N GLN A 370 -31.98 10.58 -32.90
CA GLN A 370 -30.73 10.04 -32.38
C GLN A 370 -30.16 8.98 -33.32
N ARG A 371 -28.84 8.96 -33.51
CA ARG A 371 -28.20 7.89 -34.28
C ARG A 371 -28.00 6.67 -33.39
N LYS A 372 -28.04 5.49 -34.02
CA LYS A 372 -27.86 4.19 -33.37
C LYS A 372 -26.55 3.56 -33.79
N ILE A 373 -25.77 3.11 -32.83
CA ILE A 373 -24.46 2.49 -33.04
C ILE A 373 -24.51 1.07 -32.48
N GLU A 374 -24.18 0.10 -33.33
CA GLU A 374 -24.07 -1.31 -32.96
C GLU A 374 -22.60 -1.68 -32.83
N PHE A 375 -22.15 -1.94 -31.60
CA PHE A 375 -20.76 -2.30 -31.31
C PHE A 375 -20.55 -3.80 -31.45
N SER A 376 -19.46 -4.19 -32.11
CA SER A 376 -19.14 -5.60 -32.33
C SER A 376 -17.64 -5.83 -32.47
N ILE A 377 -17.23 -7.07 -32.22
CA ILE A 377 -15.86 -7.53 -32.44
C ILE A 377 -15.67 -7.77 -33.94
N GLN A 378 -14.67 -7.10 -34.52
CA GLN A 378 -14.39 -7.11 -35.95
C GLN A 378 -13.25 -8.06 -36.32
N VAL A 379 -12.26 -8.16 -35.44
CA VAL A 379 -11.12 -9.06 -35.59
C VAL A 379 -10.95 -9.76 -34.26
N ASP A 380 -10.98 -11.09 -34.34
CA ASP A 380 -10.75 -11.92 -33.19
C ASP A 380 -10.04 -13.20 -33.60
N ASN A 381 -8.82 -13.38 -33.12
CA ASN A 381 -8.13 -14.68 -33.17
C ASN A 381 -8.00 -15.30 -31.77
N ILE A 382 -8.82 -14.85 -30.82
CA ILE A 382 -8.79 -15.23 -29.43
C ILE A 382 -9.87 -16.26 -29.16
N SER A 383 -9.53 -17.29 -28.39
CA SER A 383 -10.52 -18.15 -27.73
C SER A 383 -10.75 -17.60 -26.33
N ALA A 384 -11.63 -16.62 -26.20
CA ALA A 384 -11.97 -16.01 -24.91
C ALA A 384 -13.13 -16.76 -24.22
N ASP A 385 -13.06 -16.93 -22.90
CA ASP A 385 -14.16 -17.48 -22.10
C ASP A 385 -15.34 -16.51 -22.07
N GLU A 386 -15.05 -15.21 -21.93
CA GLU A 386 -16.05 -14.15 -21.94
C GLU A 386 -15.49 -12.82 -22.51
N TYR A 387 -16.42 -11.97 -22.98
CA TYR A 387 -16.11 -10.60 -23.37
C TYR A 387 -16.79 -9.61 -22.43
N ARG A 388 -16.07 -8.57 -22.01
CA ARG A 388 -16.63 -7.51 -21.17
C ARG A 388 -16.59 -6.19 -21.91
N TRP A 389 -17.68 -5.44 -21.87
CA TRP A 389 -17.82 -4.17 -22.60
C TRP A 389 -17.96 -3.00 -21.64
N LYS A 390 -17.03 -2.05 -21.70
CA LYS A 390 -17.12 -0.75 -21.04
C LYS A 390 -17.69 0.29 -22.00
N VAL A 391 -18.76 0.97 -21.60
CA VAL A 391 -19.26 2.16 -22.31
C VAL A 391 -19.00 3.38 -21.42
N ARG A 392 -18.08 4.25 -21.84
CA ARG A 392 -17.74 5.47 -21.12
C ARG A 392 -18.29 6.68 -21.86
N ASN A 393 -19.17 7.42 -21.20
CA ASN A 393 -19.57 8.73 -21.69
C ASN A 393 -18.59 9.81 -21.22
N SER A 394 -18.52 10.93 -21.93
CA SER A 394 -17.80 12.13 -21.54
C SER A 394 -18.16 12.59 -20.13
N ASP A 395 -17.18 13.01 -19.35
CA ASP A 395 -17.40 13.58 -18.02
C ASP A 395 -18.12 14.93 -18.04
N ALA A 396 -18.16 15.59 -19.20
CA ALA A 396 -18.85 16.87 -19.37
C ALA A 396 -20.34 16.74 -19.70
N CYS A 397 -20.87 15.51 -19.86
CA CYS A 397 -22.28 15.32 -20.18
C CYS A 397 -23.16 15.17 -18.92
N SER A 398 -24.48 15.27 -19.11
CA SER A 398 -25.46 15.15 -18.02
C SER A 398 -25.60 13.74 -17.44
N GLN A 399 -25.08 12.73 -18.14
CA GLN A 399 -25.18 11.31 -17.78
C GLN A 399 -23.83 10.61 -18.03
N PRO A 400 -22.80 10.92 -17.23
CA PRO A 400 -21.53 10.21 -17.30
C PRO A 400 -21.76 8.73 -16.97
N ARG A 401 -21.38 7.88 -17.92
CA ARG A 401 -21.43 6.40 -17.87
C ARG A 401 -20.01 5.86 -17.82
N GLY A 402 -19.87 4.64 -17.33
CA GLY A 402 -18.61 3.91 -17.31
C GLY A 402 -18.77 2.46 -16.88
N GLU A 403 -19.97 1.91 -17.00
CA GLU A 403 -20.27 0.56 -16.55
C GLU A 403 -19.59 -0.50 -17.44
N ILE A 404 -19.41 -1.69 -16.89
CA ILE A 404 -18.90 -2.87 -17.60
C ILE A 404 -20.00 -3.94 -17.62
N THR A 405 -20.36 -4.42 -18.81
CA THR A 405 -21.39 -5.45 -19.02
C THR A 405 -20.83 -6.69 -19.72
N LEU A 406 -21.47 -7.85 -19.48
CA LEU A 406 -21.03 -9.14 -20.00
C LEU A 406 -21.56 -9.37 -21.42
N ASN A 407 -20.67 -9.74 -22.33
CA ASN A 407 -20.86 -10.11 -23.74
C ASN A 407 -21.42 -9.04 -24.68
N HIS A 408 -22.11 -8.02 -24.17
CA HIS A 408 -22.72 -6.95 -24.96
C HIS A 408 -22.70 -5.62 -24.20
N THR A 409 -22.94 -4.50 -24.88
CA THR A 409 -23.13 -3.18 -24.24
C THR A 409 -24.46 -3.13 -23.49
N LYS A 410 -24.57 -2.28 -22.45
CA LYS A 410 -25.78 -2.16 -21.64
C LYS A 410 -27.03 -1.92 -22.49
N ASN A 411 -26.94 -1.03 -23.48
CA ASN A 411 -28.01 -0.85 -24.44
C ASN A 411 -27.71 -1.70 -25.67
N THR A 412 -28.40 -2.83 -25.78
CA THR A 412 -28.28 -3.80 -26.87
C THR A 412 -29.63 -3.92 -27.58
N PRO A 413 -29.64 -4.01 -28.93
CA PRO A 413 -28.48 -4.09 -29.83
C PRO A 413 -27.80 -2.74 -30.11
N ASP A 414 -28.39 -1.62 -29.67
CA ASP A 414 -27.97 -0.28 -30.09
C ASP A 414 -27.70 0.65 -28.91
N GLU A 415 -26.54 1.30 -28.93
CA GLU A 415 -26.28 2.51 -28.16
C GLU A 415 -26.73 3.75 -28.95
N VAL A 416 -27.17 4.80 -28.24
CA VAL A 416 -27.75 6.01 -28.84
C VAL A 416 -26.84 7.23 -28.67
N THR A 417 -26.76 8.08 -29.70
CA THR A 417 -25.96 9.32 -29.67
C THR A 417 -26.67 10.47 -28.94
N GLU A 418 -27.01 10.28 -27.67
CA GLU A 418 -27.81 11.23 -26.89
C GLU A 418 -26.99 12.44 -26.40
N TYR A 419 -25.73 12.20 -26.02
CA TYR A 419 -24.90 13.18 -25.33
C TYR A 419 -23.77 13.68 -26.21
N ILE A 420 -23.58 15.00 -26.29
CA ILE A 420 -22.42 15.62 -26.96
C ILE A 420 -21.16 15.36 -26.12
N GLY A 421 -20.03 15.15 -26.79
CA GLY A 421 -18.72 14.99 -26.17
C GLY A 421 -17.91 13.84 -26.74
N ASP A 422 -16.75 13.62 -26.12
CA ASP A 422 -15.84 12.52 -26.44
C ASP A 422 -16.15 11.33 -25.54
N HIS A 423 -16.68 10.28 -26.14
CA HIS A 423 -17.03 9.02 -25.49
C HIS A 423 -16.12 7.90 -26.00
N TYR A 424 -16.14 6.75 -25.34
CA TYR A 424 -15.51 5.55 -25.89
C TYR A 424 -16.24 4.27 -25.49
N VAL A 425 -16.08 3.26 -26.32
CA VAL A 425 -16.43 1.87 -25.99
C VAL A 425 -15.16 1.05 -25.99
N GLU A 426 -14.96 0.26 -24.94
CA GLU A 426 -13.82 -0.63 -24.80
C GLU A 426 -14.32 -2.05 -24.55
N CYS A 427 -13.72 -3.02 -25.22
CA CYS A 427 -14.00 -4.44 -24.99
C CYS A 427 -12.75 -5.13 -24.44
N TYR A 428 -12.97 -6.08 -23.55
CA TYR A 428 -11.95 -6.90 -22.91
C TYR A 428 -12.24 -8.37 -23.20
N ALA A 429 -11.26 -9.10 -23.73
CA ALA A 429 -11.29 -10.55 -23.86
C ALA A 429 -10.71 -11.17 -22.58
N VAL A 430 -11.50 -11.97 -21.87
CA VAL A 430 -11.16 -12.47 -20.53
C VAL A 430 -11.15 -13.99 -20.51
N ASN A 431 -10.07 -14.57 -19.98
CA ASN A 431 -9.91 -16.00 -19.69
C ASN A 431 -9.58 -16.21 -18.22
N LYS A 432 -10.35 -17.04 -17.51
CA LYS A 432 -10.10 -17.38 -16.09
C LYS A 432 -9.73 -16.16 -15.21
N SER A 433 -10.54 -15.10 -15.27
CA SER A 433 -10.32 -13.83 -14.54
C SER A 433 -9.05 -13.06 -14.95
N VAL A 434 -8.54 -13.27 -16.16
CA VAL A 434 -7.43 -12.52 -16.76
C VAL A 434 -7.88 -11.91 -18.07
N CYS A 435 -7.83 -10.58 -18.18
CA CYS A 435 -7.94 -9.86 -19.44
C CYS A 435 -6.65 -10.04 -20.26
N ILE A 436 -6.76 -10.75 -21.38
CA ILE A 436 -5.64 -11.12 -22.26
C ILE A 436 -5.50 -10.23 -23.49
N ALA A 437 -6.59 -9.55 -23.87
CA ALA A 437 -6.59 -8.53 -24.91
C ALA A 437 -7.68 -7.49 -24.62
N LYS A 438 -7.45 -6.27 -25.10
CA LYS A 438 -8.45 -5.19 -25.03
C LYS A 438 -8.38 -4.30 -26.25
N SER A 439 -9.53 -3.79 -26.67
CA SER A 439 -9.63 -2.88 -27.81
C SER A 439 -10.62 -1.76 -27.50
N ARG A 440 -10.26 -0.54 -27.87
CA ARG A 440 -11.07 0.67 -27.64
C ARG A 440 -11.42 1.34 -28.96
N VAL A 441 -12.66 1.81 -29.07
CA VAL A 441 -13.13 2.69 -30.14
C VAL A 441 -13.63 4.01 -29.53
N SER A 442 -13.09 5.13 -30.02
CA SER A 442 -13.55 6.46 -29.63
C SER A 442 -14.80 6.83 -30.40
N VAL A 443 -15.74 7.52 -29.73
CA VAL A 443 -17.00 7.98 -30.30
C VAL A 443 -17.13 9.47 -29.99
N LYS A 444 -16.93 10.31 -31.00
CA LYS A 444 -17.10 11.76 -30.87
C LYS A 444 -18.49 12.15 -31.33
N ILE A 445 -19.26 12.80 -30.46
CA ILE A 445 -20.60 13.33 -30.78
C ILE A 445 -20.54 14.85 -30.73
N ILE A 446 -20.96 15.51 -31.81
CA ILE A 446 -20.91 16.97 -32.00
C ILE A 446 -22.28 17.59 -32.23
#